data_AF-A0A845U1X5-F1
#
_entry.id   AF-A0A845U1X5-F1
#
_cell.length_a   1.000
_cell.length_b   1.000
_cell.length_c   1.000
_cell.angle_alpha   90.00
_cell.angle_beta   90.00
_cell.angle_gamma   90.00
#
_symmetry.space_group_name_H-M   'P 1'
#
loop_
_entity.id
_entity.type
_entity.pdbx_description
1 polymer ?
#
loop_
_entity_poly.entity_id
_entity_poly.type
_entity_poly.pdbx_seq_one_letter_code
_entity_poly.pdbx_strand_id
1 'polypeptide(L)'
;MPLLKKSSNRSLLIFIGIFFVLAALYLGRGVLIPLALAIVFTFLLTPTVAWLEKRGARRAPAVLFILVVCMAVFGGAVWLVYSQFMQITGELPNYKANLHSKIQSLRSPKGSGLSNATATVKELSKELTATGTEITPPPNIKPGARPPSETAVARPIPVQVTETPTNIFQDLRTLLSPLVGPLETAGIVIIFTFFMLVNREDLRNRMIRLTAPEQLNTMTTALDDASARLSRYLRLQFLVNASYGVLFGTGLYFIGVPHAMLWGLLGGLLRFVPYVGTMISATFPVTLALVVYPGWTQAMMTVGLFLFVELTLANFIEPWLYGEHTGISSLAILVAAVFWALLWGPVGLFLSTPLTVCLLVLGRYVPALKFLDIALGDEPVLEPAALFYQRLLALDQDEARNIAHEYLKDHSLIEMYDAVLIPALSMAEHERHMNTLEDDKRTFIFQTATELVEELGERAEGDTPVVGSNQELAVSSASSGFDVVCVPARDEADAVVALMLAQLLHRSGYRAGYMTIGAVVDMLEKVARQQARVVCVSALPPFALGQARSLCKALRLRAPGLKIIAGVWNYEGGIAKAQERLGTTSADFVCTSLVEALVNIRTLSSPTLVAANAVEIEPTEKIPSQNS
;
A
#
# COMPACT_ATOMS: atom_id res chain seq x y z
N MET A 1 -14.15 -35.18 -22.69
CA MET A 1 -15.03 -34.79 -21.56
C MET A 1 -14.51 -35.02 -20.12
N PRO A 2 -13.30 -35.58 -19.82
CA PRO A 2 -12.83 -35.71 -18.43
C PRO A 2 -12.02 -34.50 -17.89
N LEU A 3 -11.54 -33.59 -18.76
CA LEU A 3 -10.69 -32.46 -18.34
C LEU A 3 -11.47 -31.29 -17.71
N LEU A 4 -12.74 -31.07 -18.11
CA LEU A 4 -13.60 -30.03 -17.51
C LEU A 4 -14.08 -30.38 -16.10
N LYS A 5 -14.16 -31.67 -15.75
CA LYS A 5 -14.61 -32.13 -14.41
C LYS A 5 -13.54 -31.93 -13.33
N LYS A 6 -12.25 -31.89 -13.72
CA LYS A 6 -11.13 -31.77 -12.77
C LYS A 6 -10.91 -30.33 -12.28
N SER A 7 -11.18 -29.30 -13.09
CA SER A 7 -11.07 -27.90 -12.63
C SER A 7 -12.24 -27.49 -11.72
N SER A 8 -13.46 -27.95 -12.03
CA SER A 8 -14.66 -27.68 -11.22
C SER A 8 -14.53 -28.21 -9.78
N ASN A 9 -14.03 -29.44 -9.61
CA ASN A 9 -13.78 -30.00 -8.27
C ASN A 9 -12.70 -29.22 -7.50
N ARG A 10 -11.68 -28.68 -8.18
CA ARG A 10 -10.61 -27.91 -7.52
C ARG A 10 -11.12 -26.55 -7.04
N SER A 11 -11.92 -25.86 -7.85
CA SER A 11 -12.57 -24.60 -7.46
C SER A 11 -13.55 -24.79 -6.31
N LEU A 12 -14.32 -25.89 -6.31
CA LEU A 12 -15.26 -26.21 -5.24
C LEU A 12 -14.54 -26.50 -3.91
N LEU A 13 -13.44 -27.26 -3.95
CA LEU A 13 -12.62 -27.53 -2.75
C LEU A 13 -12.01 -26.25 -2.17
N ILE A 14 -11.55 -25.32 -3.02
CA ILE A 14 -11.03 -24.02 -2.58
C ILE A 14 -12.15 -23.22 -1.89
N PHE A 15 -13.35 -23.18 -2.47
CA PHE A 15 -14.48 -22.44 -1.90
C PHE A 15 -14.91 -23.01 -0.54
N ILE A 16 -14.98 -24.34 -0.41
CA ILE A 16 -15.26 -25.02 0.87
C ILE A 16 -14.17 -24.72 1.89
N GLY A 17 -12.90 -24.74 1.48
CA GLY A 17 -11.78 -24.39 2.34
C GLY A 17 -11.88 -22.95 2.87
N ILE A 18 -12.14 -21.98 2.00
CA ILE A 18 -12.33 -20.58 2.38
C ILE A 18 -13.51 -20.43 3.33
N PHE A 19 -14.65 -21.06 3.04
CA PHE A 19 -15.82 -21.03 3.92
C PHE A 19 -15.51 -21.59 5.30
N PHE A 20 -14.81 -22.72 5.38
CA PHE A 20 -14.44 -23.33 6.65
C PHE A 20 -13.48 -22.45 7.45
N VAL A 21 -12.50 -21.82 6.79
CA VAL A 21 -11.59 -20.85 7.41
C VAL A 21 -12.37 -19.65 7.96
N LEU A 22 -13.27 -19.05 7.17
CA LEU A 22 -14.10 -17.93 7.61
C LEU A 22 -15.01 -18.31 8.78
N ALA A 23 -15.65 -19.48 8.73
CA ALA A 23 -16.47 -20.00 9.81
C ALA A 23 -15.66 -20.24 11.09
N ALA A 24 -14.45 -20.79 10.98
CA ALA A 24 -13.55 -20.98 12.10
C ALA A 24 -13.09 -19.63 12.70
N LEU A 25 -12.77 -18.64 11.87
CA LEU A 25 -12.40 -17.28 12.31
C LEU A 25 -13.56 -16.56 13.02
N TYR A 26 -14.79 -16.75 12.53
CA TYR A 26 -15.98 -16.14 13.12
C TYR A 26 -16.37 -16.84 14.43
N LEU A 27 -16.41 -18.17 14.45
CA LEU A 27 -16.77 -18.96 15.64
C LEU A 27 -15.70 -18.84 16.73
N GLY A 28 -14.43 -18.77 16.35
CA GLY A 28 -13.28 -18.62 17.25
C GLY A 28 -13.08 -17.20 17.79
N ARG A 29 -13.93 -16.22 17.44
CA ARG A 29 -13.74 -14.80 17.81
C ARG A 29 -13.50 -14.56 19.30
N GLY A 30 -14.08 -15.36 20.19
CA GLY A 30 -13.90 -15.24 21.64
C GLY A 30 -12.45 -15.47 22.11
N VAL A 31 -11.66 -16.23 21.36
CA VAL A 31 -10.23 -16.48 21.65
C VAL A 31 -9.33 -15.72 20.68
N LEU A 32 -9.72 -15.64 19.41
CA LEU A 32 -8.93 -15.00 18.36
C LEU A 32 -8.82 -13.49 18.53
N ILE A 33 -9.88 -12.81 18.98
CA ILE A 33 -9.84 -11.35 19.22
C ILE A 33 -8.81 -11.00 20.31
N PRO A 34 -8.85 -11.60 21.53
CA PRO A 34 -7.83 -11.36 22.53
C PRO A 34 -6.41 -11.69 22.07
N LEU A 35 -6.25 -12.79 21.32
CA LEU A 35 -4.95 -13.19 20.78
C LEU A 35 -4.42 -12.16 19.76
N ALA A 36 -5.27 -11.70 18.85
CA ALA A 36 -4.93 -10.70 17.84
C ALA A 36 -4.53 -9.36 18.49
N LEU A 37 -5.30 -8.90 19.48
CA LEU A 37 -4.95 -7.72 20.28
C LEU A 37 -3.61 -7.93 20.99
N ALA A 38 -3.38 -9.09 21.60
CA ALA A 38 -2.13 -9.39 22.28
C ALA A 38 -0.92 -9.40 21.33
N ILE A 39 -1.08 -9.88 20.09
CA ILE A 39 -0.03 -9.81 19.05
C ILE A 39 0.30 -8.35 18.73
N VAL A 40 -0.72 -7.52 18.51
CA VAL A 40 -0.53 -6.07 18.23
C VAL A 40 0.15 -5.37 19.41
N PHE A 41 -0.33 -5.60 20.64
CA PHE A 41 0.30 -5.05 21.85
C PHE A 41 1.73 -5.56 22.04
N THR A 42 2.00 -6.83 21.74
CA THR A 42 3.35 -7.41 21.81
C THR A 42 4.29 -6.66 20.87
N PHE A 43 3.90 -6.43 19.62
CA PHE A 43 4.72 -5.67 18.66
C PHE A 43 4.89 -4.20 19.05
N LEU A 44 3.86 -3.58 19.64
CA LEU A 44 3.91 -2.20 20.12
C LEU A 44 4.84 -2.04 21.34
N LEU A 45 4.78 -2.98 22.30
CA LEU A 45 5.52 -2.92 23.57
C LEU A 45 6.94 -3.49 23.48
N THR A 46 7.22 -4.41 22.53
CA THR A 46 8.57 -4.99 22.32
C THR A 46 9.72 -3.98 22.38
N PRO A 47 9.70 -2.85 21.64
CA PRO A 47 10.81 -1.89 21.69
C PRO A 47 10.97 -1.24 23.06
N THR A 48 9.88 -0.99 23.79
CA THR A 48 9.94 -0.43 25.15
C THR A 48 10.53 -1.42 26.15
N VAL A 49 10.20 -2.71 26.01
CA VAL A 49 10.79 -3.80 26.81
C VAL A 49 12.26 -3.97 26.49
N ALA A 50 12.62 -4.04 25.20
CA ALA A 50 14.00 -4.19 24.75
C ALA A 50 14.87 -3.03 25.24
N TRP A 51 14.35 -1.80 25.28
CA TRP A 51 15.04 -0.66 25.85
C TRP A 51 15.32 -0.82 27.35
N LEU A 52 14.37 -1.40 28.11
CA LEU A 52 14.53 -1.67 29.54
C LEU A 52 15.50 -2.84 29.80
N GLU A 53 15.47 -3.87 28.95
CA GLU A 53 16.43 -4.99 28.97
C GLU A 53 17.86 -4.52 28.69
N LYS A 54 18.05 -3.61 27.72
CA LYS A 54 19.35 -2.98 27.45
C LYS A 54 19.92 -2.23 28.65
N ARG A 55 19.08 -1.79 29.59
CA ARG A 55 19.49 -1.16 30.87
C ARG A 55 19.78 -2.16 31.98
N GLY A 56 19.80 -3.47 31.68
CA GLY A 56 20.20 -4.53 32.61
C GLY A 56 19.05 -5.25 33.32
N ALA A 57 17.79 -4.97 32.98
CA ALA A 57 16.65 -5.69 33.55
C ALA A 57 16.50 -7.09 32.92
N ARG A 58 16.13 -8.09 33.72
CA ARG A 58 15.70 -9.40 33.20
C ARG A 58 14.36 -9.24 32.47
N ARG A 59 14.14 -10.02 31.41
CA ARG A 59 12.95 -9.93 30.55
C ARG A 59 11.62 -9.99 31.30
N ALA A 60 11.40 -11.02 32.12
CA ALA A 60 10.14 -11.19 32.85
C ALA A 60 9.75 -9.99 33.75
N PRO A 61 10.62 -9.47 34.65
CA PRO A 61 10.28 -8.28 35.43
C PRO A 61 10.18 -7.00 34.59
N ALA A 62 10.94 -6.87 33.49
CA ALA A 62 10.80 -5.75 32.57
C ALA A 62 9.41 -5.72 31.90
N VAL A 63 8.96 -6.88 31.42
CA VAL A 63 7.61 -7.05 30.85
C VAL A 63 6.53 -6.75 31.89
N LEU A 64 6.64 -7.32 33.10
CA LEU A 64 5.68 -7.09 34.17
C LEU A 64 5.58 -5.60 34.52
N PHE A 65 6.72 -4.93 34.67
CA PHE A 65 6.77 -3.50 34.96
C PHE A 65 6.05 -2.69 33.88
N ILE A 66 6.34 -2.96 32.61
CA ILE A 66 5.71 -2.23 31.48
C ILE A 66 4.21 -2.49 31.43
N LEU A 67 3.75 -3.73 31.66
CA LEU A 67 2.31 -4.02 31.69
C LEU A 67 1.60 -3.32 32.86
N VAL A 68 2.23 -3.23 34.03
CA VAL A 68 1.69 -2.48 35.18
C VAL A 68 1.60 -0.99 34.85
N VAL A 69 2.62 -0.42 34.20
CA VAL A 69 2.60 0.99 33.75
C VAL A 69 1.50 1.21 32.73
N CYS A 70 1.37 0.34 31.72
CA CYS A 70 0.28 0.42 30.74
C CYS A 70 -1.09 0.32 31.38
N MET A 71 -1.26 -0.57 32.37
CA MET A 71 -2.52 -0.72 33.11
C MET A 71 -2.82 0.52 33.96
N ALA A 72 -1.81 1.13 34.59
CA ALA A 72 -1.98 2.37 35.33
C ALA A 72 -2.36 3.55 34.41
N VAL A 73 -1.73 3.66 33.23
CA VAL A 73 -2.06 4.68 32.23
C VAL A 73 -3.48 4.49 31.68
N PHE A 74 -3.84 3.26 31.30
CA PHE A 74 -5.17 2.95 30.79
C PHE A 74 -6.25 3.15 31.86
N GLY A 75 -6.01 2.68 33.09
CA GLY A 75 -6.91 2.89 34.22
C GLY A 75 -7.09 4.37 34.54
N GLY A 76 -6.01 5.16 34.50
CA GLY A 76 -6.06 6.61 34.65
C GLY A 76 -6.85 7.30 33.53
N ALA A 77 -6.70 6.85 32.28
CA ALA A 77 -7.48 7.34 31.14
C ALA A 77 -8.98 7.04 31.29
N VAL A 78 -9.36 5.81 31.65
CA VAL A 78 -10.76 5.43 31.90
C VAL A 78 -11.35 6.22 33.07
N TRP A 79 -10.60 6.36 34.16
CA TRP A 79 -11.00 7.18 35.31
C TRP A 79 -11.22 8.64 34.91
N LEU A 80 -10.31 9.22 34.14
CA LEU A 80 -10.45 10.57 33.60
C LEU A 80 -11.73 10.69 32.79
N VAL A 81 -11.96 9.78 31.83
CA VAL A 81 -13.16 9.78 30.99
C VAL A 81 -14.43 9.72 31.84
N TYR A 82 -14.48 8.79 32.78
CA TYR A 82 -15.62 8.62 33.69
C TYR A 82 -15.88 9.89 34.52
N SER A 83 -14.84 10.46 35.13
CA SER A 83 -14.97 11.66 35.97
C SER A 83 -15.47 12.87 35.20
N GLN A 84 -14.97 13.07 33.97
CA GLN A 84 -15.38 14.19 33.11
C GLN A 84 -16.80 13.96 32.56
N PHE A 85 -17.16 12.73 32.21
CA PHE A 85 -18.50 12.40 31.75
C PHE A 85 -19.56 12.64 32.82
N MET A 86 -19.28 12.31 34.09
CA MET A 86 -20.20 12.57 35.21
C MET A 86 -20.38 14.06 35.51
N GLN A 87 -19.42 14.92 35.12
CA GLN A 87 -19.59 16.37 35.20
C GLN A 87 -20.56 16.89 34.13
N ILE A 88 -20.44 16.38 32.89
CA ILE A 88 -21.35 16.75 31.78
C ILE A 88 -22.80 16.43 32.13
N THR A 89 -23.06 15.27 32.75
CA THR A 89 -24.43 14.87 33.13
C THR A 89 -25.02 15.74 34.22
N GLY A 90 -24.19 16.30 35.10
CA GLY A 90 -24.62 17.26 36.13
C GLY A 90 -25.01 18.64 35.58
N GLU A 91 -24.40 19.09 34.48
CA GLU A 91 -24.64 20.41 33.88
C GLU A 91 -25.77 20.45 32.84
N LEU A 92 -26.41 19.31 32.56
CA LEU A 92 -27.49 19.16 31.58
C LEU A 92 -28.61 20.22 31.67
N PRO A 93 -29.07 20.66 32.87
CA PRO A 93 -30.10 21.69 32.97
C PRO A 93 -29.70 23.03 32.32
N ASN A 94 -28.44 23.43 32.46
CA ASN A 94 -27.91 24.69 31.90
C ASN A 94 -27.78 24.62 30.38
N TYR A 95 -27.41 23.46 29.85
CA TYR A 95 -27.27 23.22 28.41
C TYR A 95 -28.61 23.31 27.66
N LYS A 96 -29.72 22.92 28.30
CA LYS A 96 -31.08 23.04 27.72
C LYS A 96 -31.48 24.50 27.47
N ALA A 97 -31.14 25.41 28.37
CA ALA A 97 -31.48 26.82 28.25
C ALA A 97 -30.79 27.48 27.04
N ASN A 98 -29.50 27.20 26.85
CA ASN A 98 -28.73 27.71 25.72
C ASN A 98 -29.23 27.16 24.39
N LEU A 99 -29.60 25.87 24.33
CA LEU A 99 -30.17 25.26 23.12
C LEU A 99 -31.45 25.95 22.67
N HIS A 100 -32.33 26.30 23.62
CA HIS A 100 -33.59 26.96 23.32
C HIS A 100 -33.38 28.36 22.74
N SER A 101 -32.43 29.11 23.31
CA SER A 101 -32.05 30.45 22.82
C SER A 101 -31.50 30.40 21.39
N LYS A 102 -30.75 29.35 21.02
CA LYS A 102 -30.13 29.21 19.69
C LYS A 102 -31.15 28.85 18.62
N ILE A 103 -32.09 27.94 18.93
CA ILE A 103 -33.24 27.64 18.05
C ILE A 103 -34.07 28.89 17.81
N GLN A 104 -34.27 29.72 18.83
CA GLN A 104 -35.00 30.98 18.70
C GLN A 104 -34.23 32.02 17.87
N SER A 105 -32.90 32.06 17.98
CA SER A 105 -32.05 32.93 17.14
C SER A 105 -32.01 32.52 15.66
N LEU A 106 -32.05 31.21 15.36
CA LEU A 106 -32.13 30.66 14.00
C LEU A 106 -33.53 30.80 13.38
N ARG A 107 -34.58 30.85 14.21
CA ARG A 107 -35.96 31.18 13.77
C ARG A 107 -36.20 32.69 13.66
N SER A 108 -35.32 33.50 14.25
CA SER A 108 -35.39 34.96 14.19
C SER A 108 -34.15 35.58 13.52
N PRO A 109 -33.70 35.15 12.33
CA PRO A 109 -32.80 35.99 11.55
C PRO A 109 -33.57 37.27 11.21
N LYS A 110 -33.06 38.40 11.67
CA LYS A 110 -33.59 39.73 11.38
C LYS A 110 -33.64 39.95 9.85
N GLY A 111 -34.85 40.17 9.33
CA GLY A 111 -35.17 40.52 7.93
C GLY A 111 -35.24 39.28 7.02
N SER A 112 -36.27 39.00 6.21
CA SER A 112 -37.21 39.86 5.49
C SER A 112 -38.46 39.06 5.07
N GLY A 113 -39.66 39.65 5.13
CA GLY A 113 -40.86 39.19 4.40
C GLY A 113 -41.91 38.41 5.21
N LEU A 114 -41.54 37.42 6.02
CA LEU A 114 -42.51 36.48 6.62
C LEU A 114 -43.22 37.00 7.89
N SER A 115 -42.57 37.86 8.69
CA SER A 115 -43.18 38.45 9.90
C SER A 115 -44.27 39.47 9.57
N ASN A 116 -44.15 40.14 8.42
CA ASN A 116 -45.17 41.09 7.96
C ASN A 116 -46.38 40.35 7.39
N ALA A 117 -46.19 39.15 6.83
CA ALA A 117 -47.27 38.30 6.34
C ALA A 117 -48.11 37.69 7.49
N THR A 118 -47.50 37.38 8.63
CA THR A 118 -48.27 36.90 9.80
C THR A 118 -48.95 38.04 10.55
N ALA A 119 -48.40 39.26 10.52
CA ALA A 119 -49.06 40.45 11.04
C ALA A 119 -50.32 40.80 10.21
N THR A 120 -50.24 40.79 8.88
CA THR A 120 -51.41 41.06 8.01
C THR A 120 -52.49 39.99 8.12
N VAL A 121 -52.15 38.70 8.24
CA VAL A 121 -53.14 37.64 8.48
C VAL A 121 -53.83 37.79 9.84
N LYS A 122 -53.10 38.24 10.87
CA LYS A 122 -53.67 38.47 12.20
C LYS A 122 -54.60 39.69 12.22
N GLU A 123 -54.28 40.72 11.43
CA GLU A 123 -55.10 41.92 11.29
C GLU A 123 -56.37 41.63 10.48
N LEU A 124 -56.27 40.87 9.38
CA LEU A 124 -57.42 40.33 8.62
C LEU A 124 -58.31 39.42 9.48
N SER A 125 -57.73 38.59 10.35
CA SER A 125 -58.52 37.76 11.28
C SER A 125 -59.30 38.60 12.28
N LYS A 126 -58.73 39.75 12.70
CA LYS A 126 -59.34 40.64 13.68
C LYS A 126 -60.47 41.46 13.06
N GLU A 127 -60.34 41.89 11.80
CA GLU A 127 -61.44 42.52 11.05
C GLU A 127 -62.57 41.54 10.72
N LEU A 128 -62.25 40.27 10.41
CA LEU A 128 -63.27 39.23 10.18
C LEU A 128 -64.01 38.82 11.47
N THR A 129 -63.38 38.96 12.64
CA THR A 129 -64.02 38.65 13.93
C THR A 129 -64.81 39.85 14.50
N ALA A 130 -64.50 41.08 14.07
CA ALA A 130 -65.19 42.29 14.52
C ALA A 130 -66.61 42.47 13.94
N THR A 131 -67.04 41.62 13.01
CA THR A 131 -68.41 41.60 12.46
C THR A 131 -69.30 40.52 13.11
N GLY A 132 -68.83 39.85 14.17
CA GLY A 132 -69.61 38.88 14.94
C GLY A 132 -70.23 39.48 16.20
N THR A 133 -71.53 39.68 16.16
CA THR A 133 -72.45 40.25 17.15
C THR A 133 -72.20 39.83 18.62
N GLU A 134 -72.30 40.82 19.52
CA GLU A 134 -72.38 40.73 20.97
C GLU A 134 -73.37 39.67 21.48
N ILE A 135 -72.96 38.84 22.45
CA ILE A 135 -73.86 38.26 23.46
C ILE A 135 -73.13 38.17 24.81
N THR A 136 -73.66 38.90 25.78
CA THR A 136 -73.34 38.97 27.23
C THR A 136 -73.54 37.65 28.00
N PRO A 137 -72.81 37.40 29.12
CA PRO A 137 -73.02 36.23 29.98
C PRO A 137 -73.89 36.52 31.23
N PRO A 138 -74.65 35.54 31.76
CA PRO A 138 -75.17 35.52 33.13
C PRO A 138 -74.52 34.38 33.98
N PRO A 139 -74.74 34.34 35.33
CA PRO A 139 -73.63 34.22 36.29
C PRO A 139 -73.55 32.93 37.11
N ASN A 140 -72.45 32.88 37.86
CA ASN A 140 -71.97 31.95 38.88
C ASN A 140 -73.00 31.55 39.97
N ILE A 141 -73.06 30.25 40.34
CA ILE A 141 -73.71 29.74 41.57
C ILE A 141 -72.85 28.60 42.18
N LYS A 142 -72.53 28.73 43.48
CA LYS A 142 -72.08 27.65 44.40
C LYS A 142 -73.18 27.41 45.48
N PRO A 143 -73.03 26.50 46.47
CA PRO A 143 -73.33 25.06 46.44
C PRO A 143 -74.39 24.64 47.50
N GLY A 144 -75.03 23.48 47.36
CA GLY A 144 -75.97 22.98 48.39
C GLY A 144 -76.34 21.49 48.32
N ALA A 145 -76.03 20.79 49.43
CA ALA A 145 -76.71 19.65 50.07
C ALA A 145 -76.87 18.27 49.37
N ARG A 146 -76.44 17.23 50.12
CA ARG A 146 -76.68 15.76 50.01
C ARG A 146 -78.00 15.38 50.75
N PRO A 147 -78.52 14.12 50.82
CA PRO A 147 -78.22 12.80 50.17
C PRO A 147 -79.53 12.03 49.75
N PRO A 148 -79.61 10.67 49.69
CA PRO A 148 -78.72 9.57 49.21
C PRO A 148 -79.34 8.88 47.94
N SER A 149 -78.63 8.18 47.04
CA SER A 149 -78.19 6.78 47.14
C SER A 149 -77.70 6.31 45.75
N GLU A 150 -76.72 5.42 45.74
CA GLU A 150 -76.38 4.43 44.69
C GLU A 150 -75.87 4.93 43.31
N THR A 151 -74.56 5.16 43.26
CA THR A 151 -73.75 4.63 42.15
C THR A 151 -72.35 4.35 42.69
N ALA A 152 -71.94 3.08 42.59
CA ALA A 152 -70.63 2.61 43.02
C ALA A 152 -69.53 3.29 42.18
N VAL A 153 -68.97 4.38 42.71
CA VAL A 153 -67.72 4.96 42.24
C VAL A 153 -66.60 4.37 43.10
N ALA A 154 -65.84 3.45 42.50
CA ALA A 154 -64.60 2.93 43.07
C ALA A 154 -63.69 4.10 43.46
N ARG A 155 -63.37 4.21 44.76
CA ARG A 155 -62.36 5.16 45.22
C ARG A 155 -61.00 4.70 44.69
N PRO A 156 -60.18 5.58 44.10
CA PRO A 156 -58.81 5.22 43.78
C PRO A 156 -58.08 4.95 45.10
N ILE A 157 -57.66 3.71 45.28
CA ILE A 157 -56.80 3.29 46.39
C ILE A 157 -55.44 3.96 46.12
N PRO A 158 -54.87 4.76 47.03
CA PRO A 158 -53.53 5.28 46.83
C PRO A 158 -52.58 4.08 46.81
N VAL A 159 -52.00 3.82 45.64
CA VAL A 159 -50.93 2.85 45.47
C VAL A 159 -49.72 3.41 46.22
N GLN A 160 -49.50 2.92 47.44
CA GLN A 160 -48.24 3.12 48.12
C GLN A 160 -47.22 2.28 47.37
N VAL A 161 -46.36 2.94 46.60
CA VAL A 161 -45.18 2.32 46.01
C VAL A 161 -44.29 1.93 47.19
N THR A 162 -44.44 0.70 47.66
CA THR A 162 -43.43 0.09 48.52
C THR A 162 -42.18 0.00 47.67
N GLU A 163 -41.25 0.92 47.85
CA GLU A 163 -39.89 0.79 47.33
C GLU A 163 -39.37 -0.55 47.83
N THR A 164 -39.29 -1.53 46.93
CA THR A 164 -38.67 -2.83 47.19
C THR A 164 -37.32 -2.55 47.84
N PRO A 165 -36.95 -3.17 48.98
CA PRO A 165 -35.69 -2.87 49.65
C PRO A 165 -34.56 -2.98 48.62
N THR A 166 -33.91 -1.84 48.37
CA THR A 166 -32.78 -1.69 47.47
C THR A 166 -31.70 -2.67 47.88
N ASN A 167 -31.68 -3.83 47.22
CA ASN A 167 -30.55 -4.74 47.30
C ASN A 167 -29.40 -4.04 46.58
N ILE A 168 -28.50 -3.42 47.35
CA ILE A 168 -27.26 -2.78 46.87
C ILE A 168 -26.51 -3.70 45.91
N PHE A 169 -26.63 -5.01 46.10
CA PHE A 169 -26.06 -6.04 45.23
C PHE A 169 -26.70 -6.12 43.82
N GLN A 170 -28.00 -5.84 43.68
CA GLN A 170 -28.67 -5.76 42.37
C GLN A 170 -28.28 -4.49 41.62
N ASP A 171 -28.18 -3.35 42.31
CA ASP A 171 -27.72 -2.09 41.71
C ASP A 171 -26.24 -2.15 41.32
N LEU A 172 -25.41 -2.79 42.15
CA LEU A 172 -24.01 -3.05 41.83
C LEU A 172 -23.88 -3.97 40.61
N ARG A 173 -24.72 -5.01 40.49
CA ARG A 173 -24.70 -5.91 39.34
C ARG A 173 -25.18 -5.22 38.05
N THR A 174 -26.23 -4.41 38.10
CA THR A 174 -26.71 -3.67 36.91
C THR A 174 -25.69 -2.62 36.45
N LEU A 175 -25.03 -1.94 37.39
CA LEU A 175 -23.97 -0.97 37.08
C LEU A 175 -22.68 -1.62 36.56
N LEU A 176 -22.25 -2.77 37.10
CA LEU A 176 -21.05 -3.47 36.60
C LEU A 176 -21.32 -4.31 35.35
N SER A 177 -22.57 -4.68 35.05
CA SER A 177 -22.89 -5.59 33.94
C SER A 177 -22.30 -5.17 32.57
N PRO A 178 -22.23 -3.87 32.19
CA PRO A 178 -21.62 -3.46 30.93
C PRO A 178 -20.08 -3.48 30.94
N LEU A 179 -19.45 -3.45 32.11
CA LEU A 179 -18.00 -3.43 32.28
C LEU A 179 -17.38 -4.84 32.30
N VAL A 180 -18.14 -5.86 32.72
CA VAL A 180 -17.61 -7.23 32.88
C VAL A 180 -17.04 -7.77 31.57
N GLY A 181 -17.75 -7.63 30.45
CA GLY A 181 -17.30 -8.17 29.15
C GLY A 181 -15.97 -7.58 28.66
N PRO A 182 -15.83 -6.24 28.56
CA PRO A 182 -14.56 -5.60 28.21
C PRO A 182 -13.43 -5.92 29.20
N LEU A 183 -13.73 -6.03 30.50
CA LEU A 183 -12.72 -6.32 31.53
C LEU A 183 -12.19 -7.76 31.43
N GLU A 184 -13.08 -8.74 31.16
CA GLU A 184 -12.69 -10.12 30.89
C GLU A 184 -11.76 -10.19 29.68
N THR A 185 -12.14 -9.54 28.58
CA THR A 185 -11.35 -9.48 27.35
C THR A 185 -9.98 -8.83 27.62
N ALA A 186 -9.96 -7.70 28.33
CA ALA A 186 -8.72 -7.00 28.69
C ALA A 186 -7.80 -7.86 29.56
N GLY A 187 -8.35 -8.59 30.54
CA GLY A 187 -7.59 -9.53 31.36
C GLY A 187 -6.91 -10.62 30.52
N ILE A 188 -7.65 -11.23 29.59
CA ILE A 188 -7.11 -12.24 28.67
C ILE A 188 -6.02 -11.64 27.78
N VAL A 189 -6.24 -10.45 27.22
CA VAL A 189 -5.25 -9.74 26.40
C VAL A 189 -3.97 -9.48 27.18
N ILE A 190 -4.07 -9.03 28.44
CA ILE A 190 -2.90 -8.78 29.29
C ILE A 190 -2.12 -10.08 29.55
N ILE A 191 -2.82 -11.18 29.85
CA ILE A 191 -2.19 -12.48 30.08
C ILE A 191 -1.48 -12.96 28.82
N PHE A 192 -2.15 -12.93 27.66
CA PHE A 192 -1.52 -13.32 26.40
C PHE A 192 -0.35 -12.42 26.04
N THR A 193 -0.48 -11.11 26.21
CA THR A 193 0.61 -10.16 25.96
C THR A 193 1.80 -10.45 26.86
N PHE A 194 1.58 -10.73 28.16
CA PHE A 194 2.65 -11.13 29.07
C PHE A 194 3.39 -12.37 28.57
N PHE A 195 2.67 -13.47 28.29
CA PHE A 195 3.30 -14.71 27.84
C PHE A 195 3.97 -14.56 26.47
N MET A 196 3.37 -13.83 25.53
CA MET A 196 3.94 -13.58 24.21
C MET A 196 5.20 -12.72 24.27
N LEU A 197 5.26 -11.75 25.17
CA LEU A 197 6.40 -10.83 25.30
C LEU A 197 7.56 -11.47 26.07
N VAL A 198 7.27 -12.30 27.08
CA VAL A 198 8.27 -13.09 27.82
C VAL A 198 8.86 -14.20 26.93
N ASN A 199 8.02 -14.95 26.22
CA ASN A 199 8.44 -16.11 25.42
C ASN A 199 8.52 -15.80 23.90
N ARG A 200 8.73 -14.53 23.52
CA ARG A 200 8.72 -14.10 22.10
C ARG A 200 9.67 -14.91 21.23
N GLU A 201 10.88 -15.16 21.70
CA GLU A 201 11.91 -15.90 20.96
C GLU A 201 11.50 -17.36 20.75
N ASP A 202 10.96 -18.01 21.78
CA ASP A 202 10.48 -19.38 21.68
C ASP A 202 9.28 -19.50 20.74
N LEU A 203 8.33 -18.58 20.83
CA LEU A 203 7.16 -18.54 19.93
C LEU A 203 7.60 -18.35 18.47
N ARG A 204 8.54 -17.44 18.23
CA ARG A 204 9.14 -17.22 16.91
C ARG A 204 9.83 -18.49 16.40
N ASN A 205 10.68 -19.12 17.21
CA ASN A 205 11.42 -20.33 16.83
C ASN A 205 10.48 -21.50 16.52
N ARG A 206 9.39 -21.65 17.28
CA ARG A 206 8.33 -22.63 17.00
C ARG A 206 7.61 -22.35 15.69
N MET A 207 7.31 -21.08 15.40
CA MET A 207 6.66 -20.69 14.16
C MET A 207 7.55 -20.99 12.93
N ILE A 208 8.84 -20.66 13.01
CA ILE A 208 9.82 -20.96 11.95
C ILE A 208 9.87 -22.47 11.68
N ARG A 209 9.93 -23.28 12.74
CA ARG A 209 9.96 -24.75 12.65
C ARG A 209 8.70 -25.36 12.00
N LEU A 210 7.53 -24.75 12.20
CA LEU A 210 6.27 -25.22 11.61
C LEU A 210 6.13 -24.88 10.12
N THR A 211 6.78 -23.80 9.65
CA THR A 211 6.45 -23.21 8.34
C THR A 211 7.54 -23.42 7.28
N ALA A 212 8.82 -23.50 7.65
CA ALA A 212 9.92 -23.57 6.68
C ALA A 212 11.11 -24.41 7.19
N PRO A 213 10.99 -25.76 7.27
CA PRO A 213 12.06 -26.62 7.77
C PRO A 213 13.34 -26.61 6.91
N GLU A 214 13.27 -26.26 5.62
CA GLU A 214 14.40 -26.34 4.68
C GLU A 214 15.17 -25.02 4.47
N GLN A 215 14.66 -23.86 4.90
CA GLN A 215 15.27 -22.54 4.68
C GLN A 215 15.26 -21.65 5.93
N LEU A 216 15.79 -22.19 7.04
CA LEU A 216 15.71 -21.57 8.36
C LEU A 216 16.34 -20.16 8.41
N ASN A 217 17.53 -19.94 7.84
CA ASN A 217 18.20 -18.63 7.88
C ASN A 217 17.44 -17.55 7.12
N THR A 218 16.99 -17.84 5.88
CA THR A 218 16.25 -16.88 5.05
C THR A 218 14.92 -16.50 5.69
N MET A 219 14.15 -17.49 6.17
CA MET A 219 12.86 -17.27 6.84
C MET A 219 13.01 -16.49 8.15
N THR A 220 14.09 -16.73 8.90
CA THR A 220 14.39 -16.06 10.16
C THR A 220 14.65 -14.57 9.95
N THR A 221 15.54 -14.22 9.01
CA THR A 221 15.86 -12.83 8.68
C THR A 221 14.65 -12.10 8.07
N ALA A 222 13.91 -12.78 7.19
CA ALA A 222 12.66 -12.29 6.62
C ALA A 222 11.61 -11.92 7.68
N LEU A 223 11.32 -12.83 8.60
CA LEU A 223 10.33 -12.62 9.67
C LEU A 223 10.76 -11.51 10.65
N ASP A 224 12.07 -11.33 10.87
CA ASP A 224 12.57 -10.22 11.69
C ASP A 224 12.40 -8.87 10.99
N ASP A 225 12.74 -8.77 9.70
CA ASP A 225 12.57 -7.53 8.95
C ASP A 225 11.10 -7.13 8.88
N ALA A 226 10.24 -8.09 8.57
CA ALA A 226 8.79 -7.99 8.67
C ALA A 226 8.28 -7.52 10.03
N SER A 227 8.72 -8.18 11.11
CA SER A 227 8.31 -7.84 12.47
C SER A 227 8.75 -6.42 12.85
N ALA A 228 9.96 -6.02 12.45
CA ALA A 228 10.50 -4.69 12.69
C ALA A 228 9.72 -3.61 11.94
N ARG A 229 9.35 -3.85 10.68
CA ARG A 229 8.49 -2.96 9.88
C ARG A 229 7.13 -2.77 10.53
N LEU A 230 6.48 -3.86 10.93
CA LEU A 230 5.18 -3.82 11.61
C LEU A 230 5.26 -3.08 12.96
N SER A 231 6.28 -3.39 13.78
CA SER A 231 6.48 -2.72 15.07
C SER A 231 6.77 -1.22 14.90
N ARG A 232 7.51 -0.82 13.85
CA ARG A 232 7.73 0.58 13.49
C ARG A 232 6.42 1.26 13.14
N TYR A 233 5.63 0.68 12.24
CA TYR A 233 4.32 1.21 11.85
C TYR A 233 3.40 1.42 13.05
N LEU A 234 3.21 0.38 13.88
CA LEU A 234 2.35 0.45 15.07
C LEU A 234 2.78 1.53 16.06
N ARG A 235 4.09 1.69 16.26
CA ARG A 235 4.63 2.76 17.12
C ARG A 235 4.38 4.14 16.54
N LEU A 236 4.63 4.33 15.25
CA LEU A 236 4.39 5.61 14.59
C LEU A 236 2.91 5.96 14.67
N GLN A 237 2.01 4.99 14.42
CA GLN A 237 0.56 5.17 14.59
C GLN A 237 0.20 5.60 16.02
N PHE A 238 0.76 4.94 17.04
CA PHE A 238 0.53 5.31 18.43
C PHE A 238 1.03 6.73 18.74
N LEU A 239 2.24 7.09 18.29
CA LEU A 239 2.83 8.41 18.52
C LEU A 239 2.05 9.52 17.80
N VAL A 240 1.64 9.30 16.56
CA VAL A 240 0.82 10.24 15.78
C VAL A 240 -0.52 10.45 16.48
N ASN A 241 -1.23 9.37 16.84
CA ASN A 241 -2.53 9.47 17.51
C ASN A 241 -2.43 10.12 18.89
N ALA A 242 -1.38 9.81 19.66
CA ALA A 242 -1.11 10.47 20.94
C ALA A 242 -0.84 11.96 20.76
N SER A 243 -0.01 12.33 19.78
CA SER A 243 0.29 13.73 19.47
C SER A 243 -0.95 14.51 19.00
N TYR A 244 -1.82 13.89 18.19
CA TYR A 244 -3.12 14.44 17.82
C TYR A 244 -3.97 14.72 19.06
N GLY A 245 -4.09 13.74 19.97
CA GLY A 245 -4.89 13.92 21.18
C GLY A 245 -4.38 15.05 22.07
N VAL A 246 -3.06 15.19 22.21
CA VAL A 246 -2.44 16.30 22.95
C VAL A 246 -2.66 17.64 22.26
N LEU A 247 -2.41 17.74 20.94
CA LEU A 247 -2.57 18.97 20.17
C LEU A 247 -4.03 19.42 20.10
N PHE A 248 -4.94 18.49 19.85
CA PHE A 248 -6.37 18.78 19.79
C PHE A 248 -6.92 19.15 21.17
N GLY A 249 -6.54 18.42 22.23
CA GLY A 249 -6.94 18.73 23.60
C GLY A 249 -6.40 20.08 24.08
N THR A 250 -5.14 20.41 23.79
CA THR A 250 -4.56 21.72 24.12
C THR A 250 -5.21 22.85 23.32
N GLY A 251 -5.49 22.64 22.03
CA GLY A 251 -6.23 23.61 21.22
C GLY A 251 -7.63 23.87 21.76
N LEU A 252 -8.38 22.82 22.12
CA LEU A 252 -9.71 22.95 22.73
C LEU A 252 -9.64 23.70 24.08
N TYR A 253 -8.59 23.48 24.86
CA TYR A 253 -8.36 24.18 26.12
C TYR A 253 -8.19 25.69 25.90
N PHE A 254 -7.42 26.10 24.89
CA PHE A 254 -7.24 27.53 24.55
C PHE A 254 -8.51 28.18 23.97
N ILE A 255 -9.34 27.42 23.25
CA ILE A 255 -10.67 27.87 22.79
C ILE A 255 -11.62 28.01 23.99
N GLY A 256 -11.34 27.30 25.09
CA GLY A 256 -12.11 27.32 26.33
C GLY A 256 -13.19 26.22 26.40
N VAL A 257 -13.23 25.29 25.44
CA VAL A 257 -14.25 24.23 25.39
C VAL A 257 -14.19 23.37 26.66
N PRO A 258 -15.33 23.12 27.33
CA PRO A 258 -15.35 22.30 28.54
C PRO A 258 -14.81 20.89 28.28
N HIS A 259 -14.14 20.34 29.29
CA HIS A 259 -13.58 18.99 29.23
C HIS A 259 -12.61 18.79 28.05
N ALA A 260 -11.82 19.80 27.68
CA ALA A 260 -10.87 19.73 26.58
C ALA A 260 -9.92 18.50 26.64
N MET A 261 -9.47 18.13 27.85
CA MET A 261 -8.63 16.94 28.06
C MET A 261 -9.37 15.63 27.75
N LEU A 262 -10.66 15.55 28.07
CA LEU A 262 -11.52 14.40 27.73
C LEU A 262 -11.56 14.21 26.22
N TRP A 263 -11.82 15.29 25.49
CA TRP A 263 -11.96 15.26 24.04
C TRP A 263 -10.64 15.05 23.31
N GLY A 264 -9.53 15.59 23.83
CA GLY A 264 -8.20 15.27 23.32
C GLY A 264 -7.86 13.78 23.49
N LEU A 265 -8.11 13.22 24.69
CA LEU A 265 -7.88 11.80 24.96
C LEU A 265 -8.78 10.90 24.11
N LEU A 266 -10.09 11.17 24.08
CA LEU A 266 -11.03 10.43 23.24
C LEU A 266 -10.68 10.57 21.76
N GLY A 267 -10.28 11.75 21.31
CA GLY A 267 -9.88 11.97 19.92
C GLY A 267 -8.66 11.15 19.53
N GLY A 268 -7.62 11.15 20.36
CA GLY A 268 -6.44 10.29 20.15
C GLY A 268 -6.78 8.80 20.16
N LEU A 269 -7.66 8.35 21.07
CA LEU A 269 -8.07 6.95 21.17
C LEU A 269 -8.98 6.52 20.00
N LEU A 270 -9.94 7.35 19.64
CA LEU A 270 -10.87 7.07 18.54
C LEU A 270 -10.17 7.08 17.19
N ARG A 271 -9.10 7.85 17.01
CA ARG A 271 -8.31 7.89 15.76
C ARG A 271 -7.69 6.53 15.38
N PHE A 272 -7.62 5.56 16.29
CA PHE A 272 -7.27 4.19 15.91
C PHE A 272 -8.35 3.48 15.08
N VAL A 273 -9.60 3.96 15.09
CA VAL A 273 -10.69 3.44 14.28
C VAL A 273 -10.78 4.25 12.98
N PRO A 274 -10.45 3.68 11.81
CA PRO A 274 -10.43 4.40 10.54
C PRO A 274 -11.80 5.01 10.20
N TYR A 275 -11.80 6.23 9.65
CA TYR A 275 -12.96 7.03 9.20
C TYR A 275 -13.97 7.43 10.28
N VAL A 276 -14.43 6.46 11.07
CA VAL A 276 -15.45 6.65 12.11
C VAL A 276 -14.86 7.42 13.29
N GLY A 277 -13.61 7.11 13.67
CA GLY A 277 -12.96 7.69 14.83
C GLY A 277 -12.79 9.20 14.75
N THR A 278 -12.34 9.70 13.61
CA THR A 278 -12.11 11.14 13.37
C THR A 278 -13.43 11.90 13.35
N MET A 279 -14.48 11.35 12.73
CA MET A 279 -15.81 11.97 12.72
C MET A 279 -16.42 12.08 14.11
N ILE A 280 -16.31 11.02 14.93
CA ILE A 280 -16.79 11.04 16.32
C ILE A 280 -15.97 12.06 17.14
N SER A 281 -14.63 12.04 16.99
CA SER A 281 -13.71 12.98 17.66
C SER A 281 -14.07 14.44 17.40
N ALA A 282 -14.51 14.78 16.18
CA ALA A 282 -14.92 16.15 15.83
C ALA A 282 -16.34 16.49 16.30
N THR A 283 -17.28 15.57 16.10
CA THR A 283 -18.71 15.84 16.26
C THR A 283 -19.06 16.23 17.69
N PHE A 284 -18.54 15.49 18.68
CA PHE A 284 -18.91 15.71 20.07
C PHE A 284 -18.40 17.05 20.63
N PRO A 285 -17.12 17.43 20.50
CA PRO A 285 -16.64 18.74 20.95
C PRO A 285 -17.32 19.91 20.23
N VAL A 286 -17.55 19.80 18.92
CA VAL A 286 -18.26 20.84 18.15
C VAL A 286 -19.69 20.99 18.65
N THR A 287 -20.39 19.88 18.89
CA THR A 287 -21.75 19.90 19.43
C THR A 287 -21.75 20.50 20.83
N LEU A 288 -20.80 20.12 21.69
CA LEU A 288 -20.69 20.69 23.03
C LEU A 288 -20.43 22.21 22.96
N ALA A 289 -19.53 22.66 22.10
CA ALA A 289 -19.27 24.10 21.90
C ALA A 289 -20.52 24.84 21.37
N LEU A 290 -21.33 24.21 20.51
CA LEU A 290 -22.59 24.77 20.03
C LEU A 290 -23.63 24.91 21.14
N VAL A 291 -23.68 23.94 22.06
CA VAL A 291 -24.66 23.83 23.15
C VAL A 291 -24.29 24.73 24.34
N VAL A 292 -23.01 24.76 24.70
CA VAL A 292 -22.52 25.48 25.89
C VAL A 292 -22.46 26.98 25.64
N TYR A 293 -22.08 27.42 24.45
CA TYR A 293 -21.90 28.84 24.15
C TYR A 293 -23.07 29.43 23.34
N PRO A 294 -23.56 30.63 23.71
CA PRO A 294 -24.62 31.29 22.96
C PRO A 294 -24.18 31.68 21.53
N GLY A 295 -22.90 32.02 21.33
CA GLY A 295 -22.35 32.42 20.02
C GLY A 295 -21.95 31.25 19.11
N TRP A 296 -21.68 31.55 17.83
CA TRP A 296 -21.16 30.58 16.84
C TRP A 296 -19.63 30.51 16.80
N THR A 297 -18.94 31.51 17.36
CA THR A 297 -17.49 31.66 17.30
C THR A 297 -16.74 30.45 17.84
N GLN A 298 -17.10 29.96 19.04
CA GLN A 298 -16.39 28.84 19.66
C GLN A 298 -16.58 27.54 18.87
N ALA A 299 -17.77 27.31 18.33
CA ALA A 299 -18.04 26.17 17.47
C ALA A 299 -17.24 26.24 16.16
N MET A 300 -17.19 27.41 15.52
CA MET A 300 -16.41 27.62 14.29
C MET A 300 -14.89 27.50 14.53
N MET A 301 -14.39 28.03 15.64
CA MET A 301 -12.98 27.85 16.06
C MET A 301 -12.68 26.37 16.32
N THR A 302 -13.62 25.62 16.92
CA THR A 302 -13.46 24.19 17.18
C THR A 302 -13.42 23.40 15.87
N VAL A 303 -14.31 23.70 14.93
CA VAL A 303 -14.28 23.13 13.57
C VAL A 303 -12.98 23.49 12.86
N GLY A 304 -12.56 24.76 12.93
CA GLY A 304 -11.32 25.23 12.33
C GLY A 304 -10.08 24.54 12.91
N LEU A 305 -10.03 24.34 14.23
CA LEU A 305 -8.97 23.59 14.91
C LEU A 305 -8.94 22.14 14.44
N PHE A 306 -10.10 21.47 14.43
CA PHE A 306 -10.20 20.09 13.96
C PHE A 306 -9.70 19.99 12.51
N LEU A 307 -10.20 20.84 11.61
CA LEU A 307 -9.78 20.84 10.20
C LEU A 307 -8.29 21.15 10.06
N PHE A 308 -7.76 22.14 10.77
CA PHE A 308 -6.35 22.49 10.69
C PHE A 308 -5.45 21.33 11.12
N VAL A 309 -5.74 20.74 12.28
CA VAL A 309 -4.96 19.61 12.81
C VAL A 309 -5.09 18.40 11.89
N GLU A 310 -6.32 18.03 11.49
CA GLU A 310 -6.59 16.87 10.63
C GLU A 310 -5.93 17.02 9.25
N LEU A 311 -6.06 18.18 8.62
CA LEU A 311 -5.53 18.43 7.28
C LEU A 311 -4.00 18.47 7.29
N THR A 312 -3.39 19.01 8.35
CA THR A 312 -1.94 19.00 8.55
C THR A 312 -1.43 17.57 8.74
N LEU A 313 -2.12 16.77 9.54
CA LEU A 313 -1.76 15.38 9.75
C LEU A 313 -1.90 14.56 8.47
N ALA A 314 -3.06 14.57 7.85
CA ALA A 314 -3.38 13.73 6.70
C ALA A 314 -2.55 14.07 5.45
N ASN A 315 -2.20 15.35 5.22
CA ASN A 315 -1.49 15.75 4.00
C ASN A 315 0.01 15.98 4.17
N PHE A 316 0.50 16.20 5.40
CA PHE A 316 1.92 16.48 5.62
C PHE A 316 2.57 15.44 6.51
N ILE A 317 2.04 15.23 7.72
CA ILE A 317 2.71 14.37 8.71
C ILE A 317 2.61 12.91 8.31
N GLU A 318 1.42 12.40 7.98
CA GLU A 318 1.21 10.99 7.65
C GLU A 318 1.98 10.56 6.39
N PRO A 319 1.96 11.30 5.26
CA PRO A 319 2.77 10.94 4.10
C PRO A 319 4.28 10.99 4.39
N TRP A 320 4.73 11.91 5.24
CA TRP A 320 6.14 12.01 5.63
C TRP A 320 6.58 10.89 6.58
N LEU A 321 5.73 10.52 7.54
CA LEU A 321 6.04 9.49 8.55
C LEU A 321 5.90 8.07 8.01
N TYR A 322 4.93 7.86 7.11
CA TYR A 322 4.59 6.58 6.52
C TYR A 322 5.12 6.42 5.08
N GLY A 323 6.00 7.34 4.64
CA GLY A 323 6.46 7.51 3.26
C GLY A 323 6.91 6.25 2.54
N GLU A 324 6.52 6.20 1.25
CA GLU A 324 6.31 5.05 0.36
C GLU A 324 5.46 3.96 1.01
N HIS A 325 4.27 3.75 0.42
CA HIS A 325 3.18 2.90 0.89
C HIS A 325 3.68 1.70 1.69
N THR A 326 2.98 1.35 2.77
CA THR A 326 3.21 0.21 3.69
C THR A 326 3.24 -1.17 3.01
N GLY A 327 3.40 -1.21 1.68
CA GLY A 327 3.27 -2.32 0.78
C GLY A 327 1.82 -2.67 0.53
N ILE A 328 0.85 -1.90 1.04
CA ILE A 328 -0.58 -2.23 0.98
C ILE A 328 -1.29 -1.28 0.03
N SER A 329 -1.97 -1.85 -0.97
CA SER A 329 -2.81 -1.09 -1.89
C SER A 329 -3.92 -0.32 -1.14
N SER A 330 -4.23 0.89 -1.59
CA SER A 330 -5.33 1.71 -1.04
C SER A 330 -6.68 0.96 -1.05
N LEU A 331 -6.93 0.16 -2.10
CA LEU A 331 -8.14 -0.66 -2.20
C LEU A 331 -8.13 -1.81 -1.17
N ALA A 332 -6.96 -2.41 -0.93
CA ALA A 332 -6.80 -3.47 0.05
C ALA A 332 -7.12 -2.99 1.48
N ILE A 333 -6.75 -1.75 1.83
CA ILE A 333 -7.10 -1.14 3.13
C ILE A 333 -8.63 -1.04 3.30
N LEU A 334 -9.34 -0.58 2.26
CA LEU A 334 -10.81 -0.43 2.30
C LEU A 334 -11.50 -1.79 2.40
N VAL A 335 -11.10 -2.74 1.56
CA VAL A 335 -11.65 -4.11 1.56
C VAL A 335 -11.37 -4.79 2.91
N ALA A 336 -10.16 -4.64 3.44
CA ALA A 336 -9.81 -5.13 4.77
C ALA A 336 -10.65 -4.49 5.88
N ALA A 337 -10.89 -3.18 5.84
CA ALA A 337 -11.72 -2.49 6.83
C ALA A 337 -13.12 -3.08 6.88
N VAL A 338 -13.75 -3.27 5.72
CA VAL A 338 -15.08 -3.89 5.62
C VAL A 338 -15.04 -5.36 6.05
N PHE A 339 -14.06 -6.13 5.59
CA PHE A 339 -13.93 -7.56 5.90
C PHE A 339 -13.79 -7.81 7.41
N TRP A 340 -12.84 -7.12 8.05
CA TRP A 340 -12.60 -7.30 9.49
C TRP A 340 -13.73 -6.74 10.34
N ALA A 341 -14.37 -5.65 9.92
CA ALA A 341 -15.56 -5.11 10.58
C ALA A 341 -16.74 -6.10 10.56
N LEU A 342 -16.97 -6.79 9.44
CA LEU A 342 -18.01 -7.82 9.35
C LEU A 342 -17.68 -9.05 10.19
N LEU A 343 -16.41 -9.42 10.27
CA LEU A 343 -15.98 -10.63 10.97
C LEU A 343 -16.02 -10.46 12.50
N TRP A 344 -15.45 -9.38 13.03
CA TRP A 344 -15.24 -9.16 14.47
C TRP A 344 -15.85 -7.85 15.00
N GLY A 345 -16.68 -7.16 14.21
CA GLY A 345 -17.36 -5.93 14.62
C GLY A 345 -16.40 -4.75 14.80
N PRO A 346 -16.67 -3.84 15.78
CA PRO A 346 -15.83 -2.66 16.02
C PRO A 346 -14.37 -3.00 16.35
N VAL A 347 -14.13 -4.12 17.05
CA VAL A 347 -12.76 -4.57 17.39
C VAL A 347 -12.02 -5.03 16.14
N GLY A 348 -12.71 -5.70 15.22
CA GLY A 348 -12.15 -6.06 13.92
C GLY A 348 -11.78 -4.84 13.08
N LEU A 349 -12.63 -3.81 13.08
CA LEU A 349 -12.32 -2.55 12.39
C LEU A 349 -11.06 -1.86 12.96
N PHE A 350 -10.93 -1.81 14.29
CA PHE A 350 -9.73 -1.30 14.97
C PHE A 350 -8.46 -2.11 14.62
N LEU A 351 -8.59 -3.43 14.51
CA LEU A 351 -7.49 -4.33 14.17
C LEU A 351 -7.25 -4.47 12.65
N SER A 352 -8.07 -3.87 11.82
CA SER A 352 -8.11 -4.16 10.39
C SER A 352 -6.76 -3.90 9.72
N THR A 353 -6.21 -2.70 9.91
CA THR A 353 -4.93 -2.31 9.32
C THR A 353 -3.78 -3.20 9.82
N PRO A 354 -3.54 -3.36 11.14
CA PRO A 354 -2.40 -4.17 11.59
C PRO A 354 -2.54 -5.66 11.24
N LEU A 355 -3.74 -6.24 11.26
CA LEU A 355 -3.93 -7.63 10.82
C LEU A 355 -3.68 -7.80 9.32
N THR A 356 -4.06 -6.82 8.51
CA THR A 356 -3.84 -6.86 7.06
C THR A 356 -2.37 -6.73 6.73
N VAL A 357 -1.62 -5.87 7.44
CA VAL A 357 -0.16 -5.83 7.35
C VAL A 357 0.45 -7.18 7.74
N CYS A 358 0.03 -7.79 8.85
CA CYS A 358 0.50 -9.13 9.24
C CYS A 358 0.22 -10.17 8.14
N LEU A 359 -0.96 -10.12 7.54
CA LEU A 359 -1.38 -11.05 6.50
C LEU A 359 -0.59 -10.87 5.19
N LEU A 360 -0.37 -9.63 4.77
CA LEU A 360 0.50 -9.27 3.64
C LEU A 360 1.91 -9.81 3.85
N VAL A 361 2.48 -9.50 5.02
CA VAL A 361 3.81 -9.94 5.42
C VAL A 361 3.93 -11.47 5.41
N LEU A 362 2.95 -12.19 5.95
CA LEU A 362 2.92 -13.65 5.88
C LEU A 362 2.86 -14.14 4.42
N GLY A 363 2.14 -13.44 3.55
CA GLY A 363 2.07 -13.73 2.12
C GLY A 363 3.41 -13.64 1.40
N ARG A 364 4.25 -12.66 1.77
CA ARG A 364 5.59 -12.47 1.17
C ARG A 364 6.54 -13.65 1.40
N TYR A 365 6.39 -14.33 2.53
CA TYR A 365 7.37 -15.33 2.97
C TYR A 365 6.85 -16.77 2.99
N VAL A 366 5.53 -16.96 3.04
CA VAL A 366 4.93 -18.30 3.00
C VAL A 366 4.45 -18.56 1.57
N PRO A 367 5.07 -19.49 0.81
CA PRO A 367 4.73 -19.73 -0.60
C PRO A 367 3.24 -20.03 -0.83
N ALA A 368 2.60 -20.74 0.11
CA ALA A 368 1.16 -21.04 0.06
C ALA A 368 0.25 -19.80 0.20
N LEU A 369 0.78 -18.71 0.76
CA LEU A 369 0.08 -17.45 1.03
C LEU A 369 0.51 -16.32 0.08
N LYS A 370 1.37 -16.58 -0.92
CA LYS A 370 1.85 -15.56 -1.88
C LYS A 370 0.72 -14.78 -2.57
N PHE A 371 -0.45 -15.41 -2.73
CA PHE A 371 -1.64 -14.75 -3.26
C PHE A 371 -2.09 -13.53 -2.43
N LEU A 372 -1.81 -13.51 -1.11
CA LEU A 372 -2.12 -12.39 -0.23
C LEU A 372 -1.21 -11.20 -0.47
N ASP A 373 0.07 -11.46 -0.75
CA ASP A 373 1.01 -10.41 -1.15
C ASP A 373 0.60 -9.80 -2.49
N ILE A 374 0.21 -10.62 -3.46
CA ILE A 374 -0.26 -10.13 -4.76
C ILE A 374 -1.60 -9.38 -4.64
N ALA A 375 -2.54 -9.88 -3.82
CA ALA A 375 -3.88 -9.29 -3.72
C ALA A 375 -3.96 -8.05 -2.82
N LEU A 376 -3.12 -7.98 -1.78
CA LEU A 376 -3.09 -6.87 -0.83
C LEU A 376 -1.93 -5.91 -1.10
N GLY A 377 -0.94 -6.34 -1.87
CA GLY A 377 0.29 -5.63 -2.19
C GLY A 377 0.08 -4.37 -3.01
N ASP A 378 1.05 -3.46 -2.94
CA ASP A 378 1.13 -2.26 -3.78
C ASP A 378 2.26 -2.34 -4.82
N GLU A 379 2.93 -3.49 -4.92
CA GLU A 379 3.91 -3.75 -5.98
C GLU A 379 3.19 -3.95 -7.32
N PRO A 380 3.75 -3.44 -8.44
CA PRO A 380 3.15 -3.62 -9.75
C PRO A 380 2.97 -5.12 -10.02
N VAL A 381 1.73 -5.51 -10.31
CA VAL A 381 1.31 -6.93 -10.41
C VAL A 381 2.10 -7.71 -11.47
N LEU A 382 2.68 -7.01 -12.45
CA LEU A 382 3.54 -7.54 -13.50
C LEU A 382 4.78 -6.67 -13.65
N GLU A 383 5.96 -7.32 -13.77
CA GLU A 383 7.20 -6.63 -14.16
C GLU A 383 7.04 -5.95 -15.52
N PRO A 384 7.76 -4.84 -15.80
CA PRO A 384 7.62 -4.08 -17.04
C PRO A 384 7.72 -4.93 -18.32
N ALA A 385 8.63 -5.91 -18.36
CA ALA A 385 8.75 -6.85 -19.47
C ALA A 385 7.49 -7.72 -19.66
N ALA A 386 6.91 -8.22 -18.58
CA ALA A 386 5.71 -9.05 -18.63
C ALA A 386 4.48 -8.23 -19.02
N LEU A 387 4.38 -6.99 -18.53
CA LEU A 387 3.33 -6.05 -18.92
C LEU A 387 3.43 -5.70 -20.41
N PHE A 388 4.64 -5.39 -20.88
CA PHE A 388 4.91 -5.12 -22.29
C PHE A 388 4.54 -6.32 -23.17
N TYR A 389 4.99 -7.53 -22.80
CA TYR A 389 4.64 -8.77 -23.50
C TYR A 389 3.13 -9.03 -23.51
N GLN A 390 2.44 -8.82 -22.39
CA GLN A 390 0.99 -8.99 -22.30
C GLN A 390 0.23 -8.06 -23.26
N ARG A 391 0.69 -6.81 -23.44
CA ARG A 391 0.09 -5.88 -24.40
C ARG A 391 0.33 -6.30 -25.84
N LEU A 392 1.53 -6.80 -26.14
CA LEU A 392 1.80 -7.38 -27.46
C LEU A 392 0.91 -8.62 -27.74
N LEU A 393 0.68 -9.48 -26.75
CA LEU A 393 -0.25 -10.61 -26.85
C LEU A 393 -1.72 -10.18 -27.06
N ALA A 394 -2.09 -9.02 -26.50
CA ALA A 394 -3.40 -8.41 -26.66
C ALA A 394 -3.57 -7.66 -28.00
N LEU A 395 -2.54 -7.65 -28.85
CA LEU A 395 -2.49 -6.90 -30.11
C LEU A 395 -2.67 -5.37 -29.90
N ASP A 396 -2.24 -4.87 -28.75
CA ASP A 396 -2.38 -3.48 -28.31
C ASP A 396 -1.05 -2.74 -28.46
N GLN A 397 -0.75 -2.30 -29.70
CA GLN A 397 0.52 -1.66 -30.05
C GLN A 397 0.70 -0.32 -29.32
N ASP A 398 -0.35 0.50 -29.23
CA ASP A 398 -0.29 1.82 -28.62
C ASP A 398 0.08 1.73 -27.14
N GLU A 399 -0.54 0.80 -26.40
CA GLU A 399 -0.23 0.62 -24.99
C GLU A 399 1.17 0.01 -24.77
N ALA A 400 1.60 -0.92 -25.64
CA ALA A 400 2.97 -1.43 -25.60
C ALA A 400 3.99 -0.30 -25.79
N ARG A 401 3.76 0.61 -26.75
CA ARG A 401 4.59 1.81 -26.97
C ARG A 401 4.56 2.76 -25.78
N ASN A 402 3.39 2.98 -25.17
CA ASN A 402 3.25 3.80 -23.97
C ASN A 402 4.09 3.26 -22.81
N ILE A 403 4.05 1.95 -22.56
CA ILE A 403 4.87 1.30 -21.51
C ILE A 403 6.36 1.55 -21.77
N ALA A 404 6.80 1.37 -23.02
CA ALA A 404 8.19 1.63 -23.41
C ALA A 404 8.59 3.10 -23.18
N HIS A 405 7.75 4.06 -23.59
CA HIS A 405 8.01 5.49 -23.40
C HIS A 405 7.96 5.92 -21.93
N GLU A 406 7.04 5.36 -21.14
CA GLU A 406 6.95 5.65 -19.71
C GLU A 406 8.20 5.17 -18.99
N TYR A 407 8.69 3.97 -19.30
CA TYR A 407 9.91 3.42 -18.72
C TYR A 407 11.15 4.27 -19.04
N LEU A 408 11.22 4.81 -20.26
CA LEU A 408 12.30 5.69 -20.72
C LEU A 408 12.33 7.07 -20.06
N LYS A 409 11.29 7.48 -19.31
CA LYS A 409 11.31 8.75 -18.57
C LYS A 409 12.35 8.74 -17.45
N ASP A 410 12.47 7.60 -16.78
CA ASP A 410 13.33 7.44 -15.59
C ASP A 410 14.58 6.59 -15.88
N HIS A 411 14.62 5.88 -17.01
CA HIS A 411 15.68 4.93 -17.34
C HIS A 411 16.30 5.21 -18.72
N SER A 412 17.52 4.74 -18.92
CA SER A 412 18.24 4.85 -20.18
C SER A 412 17.72 3.86 -21.24
N LEU A 413 18.01 4.15 -22.51
CA LEU A 413 17.62 3.27 -23.64
C LEU A 413 18.19 1.84 -23.51
N ILE A 414 19.42 1.72 -22.98
CA ILE A 414 20.05 0.41 -22.80
C ILE A 414 19.38 -0.39 -21.69
N GLU A 415 18.97 0.27 -20.60
CA GLU A 415 18.19 -0.35 -19.53
C GLU A 415 16.81 -0.78 -20.03
N MET A 416 16.15 0.03 -20.87
CA MET A 416 14.88 -0.34 -21.50
C MET A 416 15.01 -1.60 -22.37
N TYR A 417 16.07 -1.72 -23.17
CA TYR A 417 16.31 -2.93 -23.95
C TYR A 417 16.61 -4.15 -23.08
N ASP A 418 17.56 -4.05 -22.14
CA ASP A 418 17.97 -5.16 -21.29
C ASP A 418 16.89 -5.61 -20.29
N ALA A 419 16.09 -4.67 -19.74
CA ALA A 419 15.10 -4.96 -18.70
C ALA A 419 13.66 -5.17 -19.21
N VAL A 420 13.31 -4.67 -20.40
CA VAL A 420 11.93 -4.74 -20.92
C VAL A 420 11.84 -5.54 -22.20
N LEU A 421 12.51 -5.08 -23.27
CA LEU A 421 12.34 -5.65 -24.61
C LEU A 421 12.95 -7.05 -24.75
N ILE A 422 14.20 -7.26 -24.33
CA ILE A 422 14.86 -8.58 -24.43
C ILE A 422 14.12 -9.63 -23.60
N PRO A 423 13.74 -9.38 -22.33
CA PRO A 423 12.97 -10.37 -21.56
C PRO A 423 11.58 -10.64 -22.17
N ALA A 424 10.89 -9.62 -22.70
CA ALA A 424 9.61 -9.82 -23.39
C ALA A 424 9.74 -10.69 -24.66
N LEU A 425 10.78 -10.47 -25.46
CA LEU A 425 11.09 -11.32 -26.63
C LEU A 425 11.46 -12.74 -26.20
N SER A 426 12.13 -12.91 -25.05
CA SER A 426 12.44 -14.22 -24.50
C SER A 426 11.18 -14.99 -24.09
N MET A 427 10.18 -14.29 -23.54
CA MET A 427 8.85 -14.87 -23.24
C MET A 427 8.13 -15.30 -24.54
N ALA A 428 8.13 -14.44 -25.56
CA ALA A 428 7.55 -14.74 -26.87
C ALA A 428 8.18 -16.00 -27.50
N GLU A 429 9.51 -16.10 -27.46
CA GLU A 429 10.25 -17.26 -27.97
C GLU A 429 9.94 -18.54 -27.19
N HIS A 430 9.78 -18.45 -25.87
CA HIS A 430 9.40 -19.59 -25.06
C HIS A 430 8.03 -20.14 -25.45
N GLU A 431 7.01 -19.27 -25.60
CA GLU A 431 5.65 -19.67 -26.00
C GLU A 431 5.59 -20.17 -27.46
N ARG A 432 6.37 -19.56 -28.37
CA ARG A 432 6.50 -20.02 -29.75
C ARG A 432 6.95 -21.48 -29.81
N HIS A 433 7.97 -21.84 -29.03
CA HIS A 433 8.52 -23.20 -29.00
C HIS A 433 7.60 -24.22 -28.33
N MET A 434 6.75 -23.79 -27.40
CA MET A 434 5.73 -24.64 -26.79
C MET A 434 4.51 -24.86 -27.70
N ASN A 435 4.52 -24.32 -28.93
CA ASN A 435 3.39 -24.29 -29.86
C ASN A 435 2.12 -23.67 -29.24
N THR A 436 2.29 -22.69 -28.35
CA THR A 436 1.18 -21.98 -27.70
C THR A 436 0.94 -20.59 -28.30
N LEU A 437 1.88 -20.06 -29.07
CA LEU A 437 1.77 -18.76 -29.72
C LEU A 437 1.24 -18.91 -31.16
N GLU A 438 0.10 -18.28 -31.45
CA GLU A 438 -0.50 -18.23 -32.80
C GLU A 438 0.39 -17.45 -33.78
N ASP A 439 0.45 -17.89 -35.04
CA ASP A 439 1.32 -17.28 -36.06
C ASP A 439 1.05 -15.79 -36.27
N ASP A 440 -0.21 -15.36 -36.26
CA ASP A 440 -0.61 -13.95 -36.41
C ASP A 440 -0.07 -13.09 -35.26
N LYS A 441 -0.16 -13.60 -34.03
CA LYS A 441 0.38 -12.92 -32.84
C LYS A 441 1.89 -12.86 -32.88
N ARG A 442 2.55 -13.94 -33.34
CA ARG A 442 4.00 -13.97 -33.51
C ARG A 442 4.45 -12.85 -34.45
N THR A 443 3.85 -12.75 -35.63
CA THR A 443 4.20 -11.72 -36.62
C THR A 443 3.96 -10.32 -36.05
N PHE A 444 2.84 -10.10 -35.37
CA PHE A 444 2.54 -8.83 -34.73
C PHE A 444 3.58 -8.44 -33.66
N ILE A 445 3.95 -9.37 -32.77
CA ILE A 445 4.93 -9.16 -31.69
C ILE A 445 6.26 -8.68 -32.27
N PHE A 446 6.82 -9.42 -33.24
CA PHE A 446 8.14 -9.10 -33.78
C PHE A 446 8.12 -7.86 -34.67
N GLN A 447 7.06 -7.64 -35.44
CA GLN A 447 6.89 -6.41 -36.20
C GLN A 447 6.83 -5.19 -35.27
N THR A 448 5.97 -5.24 -34.23
CA THR A 448 5.83 -4.15 -33.26
C THR A 448 7.14 -3.88 -32.52
N ALA A 449 7.85 -4.94 -32.09
CA ALA A 449 9.14 -4.79 -31.43
C ALA A 449 10.19 -4.17 -32.37
N THR A 450 10.22 -4.57 -33.64
CA THR A 450 11.15 -4.00 -34.64
C THR A 450 10.85 -2.53 -34.89
N GLU A 451 9.59 -2.18 -35.17
CA GLU A 451 9.15 -0.80 -35.38
C GLU A 451 9.47 0.10 -34.18
N LEU A 452 9.27 -0.40 -32.95
CA LEU A 452 9.61 0.34 -31.74
C LEU A 452 11.12 0.58 -31.60
N VAL A 453 11.95 -0.43 -31.91
CA VAL A 453 13.41 -0.28 -31.87
C VAL A 453 13.87 0.75 -32.90
N GLU A 454 13.33 0.70 -34.12
CA GLU A 454 13.61 1.67 -35.18
C GLU A 454 13.18 3.09 -34.78
N GLU A 455 11.96 3.27 -34.26
CA GLU A 455 11.45 4.57 -33.79
C GLU A 455 12.35 5.18 -32.70
N LEU A 456 12.76 4.36 -31.72
CA LEU A 456 13.65 4.78 -30.65
C LEU A 456 15.07 5.11 -31.16
N GLY A 457 15.44 4.59 -32.33
CA GLY A 457 16.68 4.90 -33.04
C GLY A 457 16.65 6.28 -33.66
N GLU A 458 15.62 6.57 -34.46
CA GLU A 458 15.47 7.84 -35.16
C GLU A 458 15.38 9.04 -34.20
N ARG A 459 14.66 8.86 -33.09
CA ARG A 459 14.48 9.92 -32.08
C ARG A 459 15.79 10.34 -31.41
N ALA A 460 16.79 9.45 -31.36
CA ALA A 460 18.09 9.72 -30.76
C ALA A 460 19.04 10.48 -31.70
N GLU A 461 18.84 10.43 -33.02
CA GLU A 461 19.64 11.20 -33.99
C GLU A 461 19.30 12.71 -33.95
N GLY A 462 18.03 13.04 -33.66
CA GLY A 462 17.53 14.42 -33.59
C GLY A 462 17.92 15.21 -32.33
N ASP A 463 18.42 14.55 -31.27
CA ASP A 463 18.68 15.15 -29.95
C ASP A 463 20.16 15.52 -29.73
N THR A 464 20.97 15.52 -30.80
CA THR A 464 22.34 16.05 -30.75
C THR A 464 22.30 17.59 -30.77
N PRO A 465 22.86 18.30 -29.77
CA PRO A 465 22.88 19.75 -29.79
C PRO A 465 23.83 20.22 -30.90
N VAL A 466 23.27 20.83 -31.95
CA VAL A 466 24.01 21.58 -32.95
C VAL A 466 24.62 22.82 -32.29
N VAL A 467 25.80 22.66 -31.71
CA VAL A 467 26.66 23.79 -31.35
C VAL A 467 27.43 24.18 -32.61
N GLY A 468 27.09 25.34 -33.14
CA GLY A 468 27.59 25.82 -34.42
C GLY A 468 29.11 25.98 -34.47
N SER A 469 29.67 25.64 -35.64
CA SER A 469 30.64 26.50 -36.31
C SER A 469 30.65 26.14 -37.79
N ASN A 470 30.53 27.17 -38.63
CA ASN A 470 30.78 27.09 -40.06
C ASN A 470 32.18 26.53 -40.30
N GLN A 471 32.28 25.32 -40.82
CA GLN A 471 33.32 24.97 -41.76
C GLN A 471 32.86 23.80 -42.62
N GLU A 472 32.55 24.12 -43.87
CA GLU A 472 32.68 23.21 -45.00
C GLU A 472 34.07 22.55 -44.94
N LEU A 473 34.11 21.34 -44.41
CA LEU A 473 35.17 20.39 -44.65
C LEU A 473 34.50 19.13 -45.19
N ALA A 474 34.51 19.07 -46.51
CA ALA A 474 34.20 17.88 -47.29
C ALA A 474 34.97 16.68 -46.72
N VAL A 475 34.29 15.82 -45.97
CA VAL A 475 34.79 14.47 -45.71
C VAL A 475 34.28 13.61 -46.86
N SER A 476 35.17 13.49 -47.84
CA SER A 476 35.25 12.49 -48.90
C SER A 476 34.39 11.25 -48.65
N SER A 477 33.50 10.99 -49.60
CA SER A 477 32.90 9.69 -49.88
C SER A 477 33.91 8.52 -49.85
N ALA A 478 33.41 7.37 -49.39
CA ALA A 478 33.87 5.99 -49.65
C ALA A 478 34.99 5.39 -48.77
N SER A 479 34.58 4.81 -47.64
CA SER A 479 35.04 3.48 -47.21
C SER A 479 33.81 2.63 -46.87
N SER A 480 33.55 1.59 -47.65
CA SER A 480 32.28 0.85 -47.70
C SER A 480 32.22 -0.38 -46.77
N GLY A 481 32.65 -0.22 -45.51
CA GLY A 481 32.65 -1.32 -44.53
C GLY A 481 32.13 -0.88 -43.16
N PHE A 482 31.52 -1.81 -42.43
CA PHE A 482 31.14 -1.63 -41.03
C PHE A 482 32.30 -2.05 -40.13
N ASP A 483 32.53 -1.36 -39.02
CA ASP A 483 33.53 -1.77 -38.02
C ASP A 483 33.00 -2.94 -37.17
N VAL A 484 31.68 -2.96 -36.91
CA VAL A 484 30.99 -4.01 -36.16
C VAL A 484 29.77 -4.50 -36.95
N VAL A 485 29.61 -5.82 -37.07
CA VAL A 485 28.42 -6.42 -37.68
C VAL A 485 27.72 -7.35 -36.69
N CYS A 486 26.45 -7.07 -36.41
CA CYS A 486 25.59 -7.89 -35.57
C CYS A 486 24.85 -8.92 -36.43
N VAL A 487 25.02 -10.21 -36.13
CA VAL A 487 24.49 -11.33 -36.90
C VAL A 487 23.53 -12.15 -36.03
N PRO A 488 22.27 -12.36 -36.44
CA PRO A 488 21.35 -13.21 -35.70
C PRO A 488 21.78 -14.68 -35.78
N ALA A 489 21.65 -15.41 -34.68
CA ALA A 489 22.01 -16.82 -34.63
C ALA A 489 20.98 -17.69 -35.38
N ARG A 490 19.68 -17.51 -35.12
CA ARG A 490 18.67 -18.50 -35.50
C ARG A 490 17.29 -17.97 -35.87
N ASP A 491 16.75 -16.96 -35.19
CA ASP A 491 15.35 -16.54 -35.40
C ASP A 491 15.15 -15.02 -35.45
N GLU A 492 13.88 -14.60 -35.54
CA GLU A 492 13.47 -13.19 -35.61
C GLU A 492 13.83 -12.47 -34.31
N ALA A 493 13.68 -13.11 -33.15
CA ALA A 493 14.06 -12.53 -31.86
C ALA A 493 15.56 -12.18 -31.82
N ASP A 494 16.41 -13.10 -32.29
CA ASP A 494 17.85 -12.87 -32.42
C ASP A 494 18.17 -11.65 -33.30
N ALA A 495 17.37 -11.44 -34.37
CA ALA A 495 17.53 -10.34 -35.31
C ALA A 495 17.09 -9.00 -34.71
N VAL A 496 15.99 -8.97 -33.96
CA VAL A 496 15.55 -7.76 -33.25
C VAL A 496 16.59 -7.35 -32.20
N VAL A 497 17.14 -8.29 -31.44
CA VAL A 497 18.21 -7.95 -30.47
C VAL A 497 19.51 -7.54 -31.16
N ALA A 498 19.83 -8.11 -32.34
CA ALA A 498 20.96 -7.66 -33.16
C ALA A 498 20.79 -6.21 -33.64
N LEU A 499 19.56 -5.82 -34.01
CA LEU A 499 19.19 -4.45 -34.36
C LEU A 499 19.38 -3.51 -33.15
N MET A 500 18.88 -3.87 -31.96
CA MET A 500 19.08 -3.09 -30.72
C MET A 500 20.57 -2.82 -30.46
N LEU A 501 21.41 -3.85 -30.56
CA LEU A 501 22.86 -3.69 -30.34
C LEU A 501 23.50 -2.79 -31.40
N ALA A 502 23.15 -2.96 -32.67
CA ALA A 502 23.67 -2.12 -33.75
C ALA A 502 23.32 -0.65 -33.55
N GLN A 503 22.09 -0.36 -33.12
CA GLN A 503 21.64 0.98 -32.78
C GLN A 503 22.39 1.59 -31.59
N LEU A 504 22.58 0.84 -30.51
CA LEU A 504 23.37 1.29 -29.36
C LEU A 504 24.84 1.56 -29.71
N LEU A 505 25.40 0.75 -30.61
CA LEU A 505 26.75 0.95 -31.13
C LEU A 505 26.84 2.18 -32.03
N HIS A 506 25.84 2.43 -32.87
CA HIS A 506 25.77 3.64 -33.68
C HIS A 506 25.77 4.89 -32.80
N ARG A 507 24.94 4.88 -31.74
CA ARG A 507 24.90 5.94 -30.73
C ARG A 507 26.21 6.13 -29.98
N SER A 508 27.00 5.07 -29.83
CA SER A 508 28.33 5.11 -29.23
C SER A 508 29.45 5.55 -30.21
N GLY A 509 29.10 5.95 -31.44
CA GLY A 509 30.02 6.45 -32.45
C GLY A 509 30.64 5.38 -33.36
N TYR A 510 30.19 4.12 -33.29
CA TYR A 510 30.69 3.04 -34.13
C TYR A 510 29.92 2.93 -35.44
N ARG A 511 30.61 2.55 -36.52
CA ARG A 511 29.97 2.14 -37.77
C ARG A 511 29.48 0.70 -37.60
N ALA A 512 28.28 0.54 -37.04
CA ALA A 512 27.65 -0.75 -36.80
C ALA A 512 26.56 -1.06 -37.83
N GLY A 513 26.48 -2.31 -38.25
CA GLY A 513 25.39 -2.83 -39.08
C GLY A 513 24.77 -4.05 -38.43
N TYR A 514 23.51 -4.34 -38.75
CA TYR A 514 22.83 -5.58 -38.39
C TYR A 514 22.44 -6.35 -39.65
N MET A 515 22.13 -7.63 -39.49
CA MET A 515 21.71 -8.49 -40.58
C MET A 515 20.33 -9.06 -40.29
N THR A 516 19.51 -9.17 -41.34
CA THR A 516 18.28 -9.96 -41.27
C THR A 516 18.62 -11.45 -41.27
N ILE A 517 17.72 -12.25 -40.71
CA ILE A 517 17.84 -13.69 -40.76
C ILE A 517 17.86 -14.23 -42.20
N GLY A 518 18.69 -15.23 -42.45
CA GLY A 518 18.80 -15.89 -43.75
C GLY A 518 19.57 -17.20 -43.67
N ALA A 519 19.91 -17.78 -44.82
CA ALA A 519 20.75 -18.97 -44.86
C ALA A 519 22.16 -18.66 -44.31
N VAL A 520 22.71 -19.56 -43.49
CA VAL A 520 24.03 -19.37 -42.86
C VAL A 520 25.12 -19.06 -43.88
N VAL A 521 25.08 -19.71 -45.05
CA VAL A 521 26.04 -19.47 -46.14
C VAL A 521 25.98 -18.02 -46.63
N ASP A 522 24.78 -17.49 -46.87
CA ASP A 522 24.58 -16.12 -47.32
C ASP A 522 25.00 -15.10 -46.24
N MET A 523 24.73 -15.41 -44.98
CA MET A 523 25.15 -14.57 -43.86
C MET A 523 26.68 -14.49 -43.77
N LEU A 524 27.37 -15.62 -43.90
CA LEU A 524 28.84 -15.68 -43.91
C LEU A 524 29.43 -14.92 -45.10
N GLU A 525 28.82 -15.01 -46.28
CA GLU A 525 29.27 -14.25 -47.46
C GLU A 525 29.11 -12.74 -47.27
N LYS A 526 27.97 -12.30 -46.74
CA LYS A 526 27.72 -10.88 -46.47
C LYS A 526 28.70 -10.32 -45.43
N VAL A 527 28.98 -11.05 -44.35
CA VAL A 527 30.00 -10.68 -43.36
C VAL A 527 31.37 -10.51 -44.03
N ALA A 528 31.76 -11.46 -44.90
CA ALA A 528 33.02 -11.38 -45.63
C ALA A 528 33.10 -10.18 -46.58
N ARG A 529 31.98 -9.81 -47.24
CA ARG A 529 31.90 -8.63 -48.12
C ARG A 529 31.98 -7.31 -47.35
N GLN A 530 31.47 -7.24 -46.13
CA GLN A 530 31.40 -6.02 -45.31
C GLN A 530 32.72 -5.66 -44.61
N GLN A 531 33.76 -6.51 -44.69
CA GLN A 531 35.09 -6.31 -44.08
C GLN A 531 35.04 -5.91 -42.59
N ALA A 532 34.13 -6.53 -41.83
CA ALA A 532 33.96 -6.24 -40.41
C ALA A 532 35.22 -6.57 -39.59
N ARG A 533 35.56 -5.71 -38.63
CA ARG A 533 36.64 -5.97 -37.66
C ARG A 533 36.16 -6.81 -36.49
N VAL A 534 34.92 -6.57 -36.06
CA VAL A 534 34.25 -7.29 -34.98
C VAL A 534 32.92 -7.83 -35.50
N VAL A 535 32.61 -9.10 -35.20
CA VAL A 535 31.29 -9.68 -35.42
C VAL A 535 30.66 -10.04 -34.10
N CYS A 536 29.45 -9.56 -33.87
CA CYS A 536 28.65 -9.93 -32.71
C CYS A 536 27.57 -10.93 -33.13
N VAL A 537 27.64 -12.15 -32.64
CA VAL A 537 26.59 -13.16 -32.83
C VAL A 537 25.54 -12.95 -31.75
N SER A 538 24.33 -12.60 -32.15
CA SER A 538 23.17 -12.37 -31.28
C SER A 538 22.37 -13.65 -31.10
N ALA A 539 22.17 -14.10 -29.86
CA ALA A 539 21.46 -15.33 -29.54
C ALA A 539 20.60 -15.17 -28.28
N LEU A 540 19.29 -15.33 -28.42
CA LEU A 540 18.32 -15.33 -27.35
C LEU A 540 18.02 -16.78 -26.90
N PRO A 541 18.37 -17.16 -25.65
CA PRO A 541 18.03 -18.45 -25.07
C PRO A 541 16.51 -18.69 -25.00
N PRO A 542 16.07 -19.97 -24.92
CA PRO A 542 16.88 -21.14 -24.60
C PRO A 542 17.46 -21.89 -25.82
N PHE A 543 17.01 -21.58 -27.04
CA PHE A 543 17.26 -22.44 -28.20
C PHE A 543 18.22 -21.88 -29.28
N ALA A 544 18.65 -20.61 -29.17
CA ALA A 544 19.61 -20.02 -30.11
C ALA A 544 21.08 -20.42 -29.83
N LEU A 545 21.40 -20.86 -28.61
CA LEU A 545 22.76 -21.19 -28.14
C LEU A 545 23.52 -22.20 -29.03
N GLY A 546 22.85 -23.28 -29.45
CA GLY A 546 23.48 -24.31 -30.30
C GLY A 546 23.83 -23.78 -31.70
N GLN A 547 22.96 -22.92 -32.24
CA GLN A 547 23.15 -22.31 -33.54
C GLN A 547 24.22 -21.21 -33.49
N ALA A 548 24.22 -20.39 -32.42
CA ALA A 548 25.26 -19.40 -32.15
C ALA A 548 26.65 -20.03 -32.11
N ARG A 549 26.79 -21.18 -31.44
CA ARG A 549 28.04 -21.96 -31.42
C ARG A 549 28.48 -22.40 -32.81
N SER A 550 27.55 -22.92 -33.61
CA SER A 550 27.84 -23.38 -34.98
C SER A 550 28.27 -22.21 -35.88
N LEU A 551 27.59 -21.06 -35.75
CA LEU A 551 27.91 -19.85 -36.49
C LEU A 551 29.26 -19.26 -36.09
N CYS A 552 29.57 -19.18 -34.80
CA CYS A 552 30.88 -18.73 -34.30
C CYS A 552 32.02 -19.61 -34.84
N LYS A 553 31.85 -20.93 -34.84
CA LYS A 553 32.82 -21.86 -35.43
C LYS A 553 32.99 -21.64 -36.94
N ALA A 554 31.89 -21.48 -37.67
CA ALA A 554 31.93 -21.25 -39.11
C ALA A 554 32.62 -19.92 -39.47
N LEU A 555 32.35 -18.86 -38.71
CA LEU A 555 33.02 -17.57 -38.84
C LEU A 555 34.54 -17.69 -38.57
N ARG A 556 34.93 -18.37 -37.50
CA ARG A 556 36.34 -18.57 -37.14
C ARG A 556 37.11 -19.37 -38.20
N LEU A 557 36.48 -20.40 -38.78
CA LEU A 557 37.08 -21.20 -39.85
C LEU A 557 37.31 -20.39 -41.12
N ARG A 558 36.42 -19.45 -41.44
CA ARG A 558 36.48 -18.65 -42.67
C ARG A 558 37.34 -17.38 -42.52
N ALA A 559 37.44 -16.82 -41.32
CA ALA A 559 38.24 -15.64 -41.01
C ALA A 559 38.93 -15.77 -39.63
N PRO A 560 40.13 -16.38 -39.56
CA PRO A 560 40.82 -16.65 -38.28
C PRO A 560 41.19 -15.39 -37.48
N GLY A 561 41.41 -14.26 -38.16
CA GLY A 561 41.77 -12.98 -37.54
C GLY A 561 40.59 -12.12 -37.08
N LEU A 562 39.35 -12.57 -37.32
CA LEU A 562 38.13 -11.85 -36.95
C LEU A 562 37.87 -11.94 -35.45
N LYS A 563 37.55 -10.81 -34.80
CA LYS A 563 37.11 -10.79 -33.41
C LYS A 563 35.64 -11.13 -33.32
N ILE A 564 35.30 -12.15 -32.53
CA ILE A 564 33.93 -12.67 -32.41
C ILE A 564 33.46 -12.47 -30.97
N ILE A 565 32.34 -11.77 -30.81
CA ILE A 565 31.60 -11.66 -29.55
C ILE A 565 30.32 -12.48 -29.69
N ALA A 566 29.99 -13.30 -28.70
CA ALA A 566 28.72 -14.02 -28.66
C ALA A 566 27.84 -13.44 -27.54
N GLY A 567 26.76 -12.78 -27.94
CA GLY A 567 25.71 -12.32 -27.03
C GLY A 567 24.71 -13.44 -26.78
N VAL A 568 24.65 -13.92 -25.54
CA VAL A 568 23.66 -14.87 -25.04
C VAL A 568 22.73 -14.13 -24.11
N TRP A 569 21.79 -13.40 -24.70
CA TRP A 569 21.02 -12.36 -24.02
C TRP A 569 20.08 -12.94 -22.96
N ASN A 570 19.91 -12.25 -21.83
CA ASN A 570 18.97 -12.65 -20.77
C ASN A 570 19.17 -14.09 -20.25
N TYR A 571 20.42 -14.52 -20.12
CA TYR A 571 20.75 -15.86 -19.65
C TYR A 571 20.90 -15.94 -18.13
N GLU A 572 19.91 -16.54 -17.45
CA GLU A 572 19.88 -16.66 -15.98
C GLU A 572 21.06 -17.43 -15.35
N GLY A 573 21.75 -18.28 -16.13
CA GLY A 573 22.85 -19.10 -15.63
C GLY A 573 24.17 -18.33 -15.40
N GLY A 574 24.23 -17.06 -15.78
CA GLY A 574 25.43 -16.22 -15.73
C GLY A 574 26.46 -16.52 -16.83
N ILE A 575 27.44 -15.62 -16.97
CA ILE A 575 28.43 -15.62 -18.07
C ILE A 575 29.25 -16.93 -18.11
N ALA A 576 29.68 -17.44 -16.96
CA ALA A 576 30.51 -18.65 -16.90
C ALA A 576 29.81 -19.89 -17.50
N LYS A 577 28.53 -20.09 -17.17
CA LYS A 577 27.74 -21.20 -17.74
C LYS A 577 27.40 -20.97 -19.21
N ALA A 578 27.20 -19.70 -19.63
CA ALA A 578 26.99 -19.37 -21.04
C ALA A 578 28.25 -19.70 -21.88
N GLN A 579 29.44 -19.33 -21.38
CA GLN A 579 30.73 -19.63 -22.01
C GLN A 579 30.97 -21.15 -22.13
N GLU A 580 30.65 -21.91 -21.09
CA GLU A 580 30.78 -23.37 -21.10
C GLU A 580 29.91 -24.01 -22.20
N ARG A 581 28.65 -23.55 -22.33
CA ARG A 581 27.71 -24.07 -23.33
C ARG A 581 28.07 -23.70 -24.78
N LEU A 582 28.56 -22.48 -25.01
CA LEU A 582 29.10 -22.05 -26.30
C LEU A 582 30.39 -22.78 -26.66
N GLY A 583 31.20 -23.10 -25.65
CA GLY A 583 32.52 -23.71 -25.79
C GLY A 583 33.60 -22.64 -25.90
N THR A 584 34.66 -22.85 -25.12
CA THR A 584 35.71 -21.87 -24.79
C THR A 584 36.52 -21.30 -25.96
N THR A 585 36.49 -21.94 -27.13
CA THR A 585 37.24 -21.53 -28.32
C THR A 585 36.38 -20.93 -29.43
N SER A 586 35.07 -20.84 -29.24
CA SER A 586 34.15 -20.39 -30.30
C SER A 586 34.10 -18.86 -30.44
N ALA A 587 34.06 -18.12 -29.33
CA ALA A 587 34.03 -16.67 -29.27
C ALA A 587 35.18 -16.10 -28.42
N ASP A 588 35.64 -14.89 -28.72
CA ASP A 588 36.64 -14.18 -27.91
C ASP A 588 36.04 -13.70 -26.58
N PHE A 589 34.78 -13.25 -26.61
CA PHE A 589 34.02 -12.82 -25.44
C PHE A 589 32.57 -13.33 -25.50
N VAL A 590 31.99 -13.60 -24.33
CA VAL A 590 30.56 -13.90 -24.16
C VAL A 590 29.93 -12.86 -23.26
N CYS A 591 28.78 -12.35 -23.70
CA CYS A 591 28.01 -11.32 -22.99
C CYS A 591 26.60 -11.84 -22.73
N THR A 592 25.99 -11.40 -21.64
CA THR A 592 24.60 -11.73 -21.28
C THR A 592 23.65 -10.55 -21.31
N SER A 593 24.19 -9.32 -21.42
CA SER A 593 23.46 -8.05 -21.53
C SER A 593 24.08 -7.14 -22.59
N LEU A 594 23.28 -6.20 -23.13
CA LEU A 594 23.73 -5.19 -24.09
C LEU A 594 24.74 -4.21 -23.46
N VAL A 595 24.46 -3.75 -22.23
CA VAL A 595 25.41 -3.83 -21.10
C VAL A 595 26.87 -4.14 -21.43
N GLU A 596 27.17 -5.39 -21.14
CA GLU A 596 28.47 -6.04 -21.27
C GLU A 596 28.99 -6.03 -22.70
N ALA A 597 28.11 -6.17 -23.69
CA ALA A 597 28.50 -6.20 -25.10
C ALA A 597 29.15 -4.88 -25.53
N LEU A 598 28.56 -3.72 -25.16
CA LEU A 598 29.15 -2.42 -25.47
C LEU A 598 30.51 -2.22 -24.79
N VAL A 599 30.65 -2.66 -23.54
CA VAL A 599 31.91 -2.57 -22.80
C VAL A 599 33.01 -3.39 -23.48
N ASN A 600 32.70 -4.63 -23.87
CA ASN A 600 33.65 -5.52 -24.55
C ASN A 600 33.99 -5.04 -25.97
N ILE A 601 33.08 -4.37 -26.68
CA ILE A 601 33.37 -3.80 -27.99
C ILE A 601 34.30 -2.58 -27.86
N ARG A 602 34.14 -1.76 -26.81
CA ARG A 602 35.04 -0.62 -26.53
C ARG A 602 36.48 -1.08 -26.25
N THR A 603 36.65 -2.18 -25.51
CA THR A 603 37.99 -2.72 -25.21
C THR A 603 38.66 -3.28 -26.47
N LEU A 604 37.90 -3.89 -27.38
CA LEU A 604 38.41 -4.45 -28.63
C LEU A 604 38.74 -3.42 -29.72
N SER A 605 38.14 -2.23 -29.66
CA SER A 605 38.24 -1.20 -30.70
C SER A 605 39.29 -0.12 -30.43
N SER A 606 39.96 -0.14 -29.27
CA SER A 606 40.95 0.86 -28.87
C SER A 606 42.39 0.32 -28.94
N PRO A 607 43.24 0.70 -29.93
CA PRO A 607 44.67 0.41 -29.90
C PRO A 607 45.48 1.41 -29.05
N THR A 608 44.89 2.52 -28.58
CA THR A 608 45.66 3.70 -28.13
C THR A 608 45.05 4.48 -26.95
N LEU A 609 44.55 3.81 -25.91
CA LEU A 609 44.06 4.51 -24.69
C LEU A 609 44.52 3.90 -23.36
N VAL A 610 45.50 2.98 -23.38
CA VAL A 610 46.14 2.46 -22.15
C VAL A 610 47.20 3.44 -21.58
N ALA A 611 47.52 4.54 -22.27
CA ALA A 611 48.56 5.48 -21.84
C ALA A 611 48.05 6.84 -21.28
N ALA A 612 46.73 7.12 -21.24
CA ALA A 612 46.26 8.48 -20.93
C ALA A 612 45.29 8.63 -19.76
N ASN A 613 44.68 7.59 -19.22
CA ASN A 613 43.84 7.70 -18.01
C ASN A 613 44.27 6.69 -16.93
N ALA A 614 45.53 6.82 -16.50
CA ALA A 614 45.85 6.60 -15.10
C ALA A 614 45.45 7.88 -14.35
N VAL A 615 44.14 8.04 -14.09
CA VAL A 615 43.65 8.94 -13.06
C VAL A 615 42.92 8.05 -12.07
N GLU A 616 43.41 8.08 -10.85
CA GLU A 616 42.94 7.35 -9.67
C GLU A 616 41.42 7.22 -9.62
N ILE A 617 40.96 5.96 -9.59
CA ILE A 617 39.70 5.63 -8.93
C ILE A 617 40.12 5.08 -7.56
N GLU A 618 40.12 5.97 -6.56
CA GLU A 618 40.16 5.61 -5.15
C GLU A 618 39.01 4.63 -4.83
N PRO A 619 39.24 3.61 -3.98
CA PRO A 619 38.18 2.72 -3.54
C PRO A 619 37.35 3.42 -2.46
N THR A 620 36.16 3.91 -2.78
CA THR A 620 35.15 4.22 -1.75
C THR A 620 34.54 2.93 -1.22
N GLU A 621 35.31 2.24 -0.39
CA GLU A 621 34.83 1.33 0.63
C GLU A 621 34.46 2.16 1.86
N LYS A 622 33.17 2.36 2.13
CA LYS A 622 32.67 2.61 3.50
C LYS A 622 31.37 1.87 3.76
N ILE A 623 31.57 0.67 4.28
CA ILE A 623 30.72 0.00 5.26
C ILE A 623 30.38 1.02 6.38
N PRO A 624 29.10 1.26 6.73
CA PRO A 624 28.78 1.84 8.02
C PRO A 624 28.81 0.69 9.05
N SER A 625 29.91 0.66 9.78
CA SER A 625 30.04 -0.11 11.01
C SER A 625 29.02 0.34 12.05
N GLN A 626 28.49 -0.66 12.75
CA GLN A 626 27.83 -0.52 14.04
C GLN A 626 28.74 0.22 15.04
N ASN A 627 28.20 1.22 15.74
CA ASN A 627 28.17 1.33 17.21
C ASN A 627 27.74 2.73 17.66
N SER A 628 26.45 2.90 17.99
CA SER A 628 25.96 3.42 19.29
C SER A 628 24.45 3.21 19.40
#